data_AF-A0A1H6Y2A1-F1
#
_entry.id   AF-A0A1H6Y2A1-F1
#
_cell.length_a   1.000
_cell.length_b   1.000
_cell.length_c   1.000
_cell.angle_alpha   90.00
_cell.angle_beta   90.00
_cell.angle_gamma   90.00
#
_symmetry.space_group_name_H-M   'P 1'
#
loop_
_entity.id
_entity.type
_entity.pdbx_description
1 polymer ?
#
loop_
_entity_poly.entity_id
_entity_poly.type
_entity_poly.pdbx_seq_one_letter_code
_entity_poly.pdbx_strand_id
1 'polypeptide(L)'
;MASTKSEIVGIIDSELVKDAVLTDMEMSYQNFARSEFDKLECLVRQFIVPALGSDQNPVAKDIYRHLEQIRIFSGNFCWRYRYIGASHDAKEVRHA
;
A
#
# COMPACT_ATOMS: atom_id res chain seq x y z
N MET A 1 -5.79 6.91 -49.82
CA MET A 1 -5.75 5.65 -49.04
C MET A 1 -4.69 5.78 -47.96
N ALA A 2 -4.93 5.16 -46.80
CA ALA A 2 -4.52 5.58 -45.46
C ALA A 2 -3.02 5.86 -45.23
N SER A 3 -2.75 6.97 -44.54
CA SER A 3 -1.46 7.29 -43.90
C SER A 3 -1.41 6.56 -42.56
N THR A 4 -0.59 5.53 -42.45
CA THR A 4 -0.42 4.73 -41.24
C THR A 4 0.44 5.52 -40.26
N LYS A 5 -0.20 6.06 -39.22
CA LYS A 5 0.46 6.78 -38.12
C LYS A 5 1.27 5.75 -37.32
N SER A 6 2.59 5.79 -37.44
CA SER A 6 3.49 4.98 -36.61
C SER A 6 3.36 5.45 -35.16
N GLU A 7 2.83 4.60 -34.29
CA GLU A 7 2.78 4.85 -32.86
C GLU A 7 4.20 4.80 -32.31
N ILE A 8 4.63 5.87 -31.64
CA ILE A 8 5.89 5.89 -30.89
C ILE A 8 5.69 4.93 -29.72
N VAL A 9 6.17 3.70 -29.88
CA VAL A 9 6.40 2.79 -28.76
C VAL A 9 7.50 3.43 -27.94
N GLY A 10 7.11 4.14 -26.87
CA GLY A 10 8.05 4.68 -25.90
C GLY A 10 8.95 3.53 -25.44
N ILE A 11 10.26 3.71 -25.60
CA ILE A 11 11.24 2.76 -25.10
C ILE A 11 11.06 2.74 -23.57
N ILE A 12 10.47 1.67 -23.06
CA ILE A 12 10.42 1.42 -21.62
C ILE A 12 11.83 0.99 -21.24
N ASP A 13 12.63 1.94 -20.80
CA ASP A 13 13.92 1.64 -20.21
C ASP A 13 13.67 0.98 -18.84
N SER A 14 14.24 -0.20 -18.64
CA SER A 14 14.03 -0.99 -17.43
C SER A 14 15.38 -1.24 -16.78
N GLU A 15 15.65 -0.48 -15.73
CA GLU A 15 16.82 -0.71 -14.87
C GLU A 15 16.47 -1.76 -13.81
N LEU A 16 17.38 -2.69 -13.58
CA LEU A 16 17.29 -3.62 -12.46
C LEU A 16 17.33 -2.81 -11.15
N VAL A 17 16.20 -2.80 -10.44
CA VAL A 17 16.08 -2.19 -9.12
C VAL A 17 17.01 -2.94 -8.18
N LYS A 18 18.01 -2.25 -7.63
CA LYS A 18 18.90 -2.81 -6.61
C LYS A 18 18.09 -3.27 -5.40
N ASP A 19 18.53 -4.36 -4.77
CA ASP A 19 17.95 -4.83 -3.53
C ASP A 19 17.87 -3.68 -2.52
N ALA A 20 16.67 -3.39 -2.05
CA ALA A 20 16.50 -2.45 -0.96
C ALA A 20 16.59 -3.20 0.36
N VAL A 21 17.62 -2.85 1.12
CA VAL A 21 17.73 -3.28 2.50
C VAL A 21 17.10 -2.20 3.37
N LEU A 22 16.02 -2.56 4.06
CA LEU A 22 15.48 -1.73 5.13
C LEU A 22 16.29 -1.99 6.40
N THR A 23 16.65 -0.92 7.08
CA THR A 23 17.21 -1.03 8.43
C THR A 23 16.15 -1.57 9.40
N ASP A 24 16.58 -2.16 10.52
CA ASP A 24 15.68 -2.65 11.57
C ASP A 24 14.72 -1.56 12.08
N MET A 25 15.22 -0.31 12.16
CA MET A 25 14.42 0.84 12.56
C MET A 25 13.36 1.20 11.52
N GLU A 26 13.71 1.23 10.23
CA GLU A 26 12.74 1.47 9.16
C GLU A 26 11.68 0.38 9.11
N MET A 27 12.06 -0.89 9.32
CA MET A 27 11.14 -2.02 9.44
C MET A 27 10.18 -1.86 10.63
N SER A 28 10.71 -1.47 11.80
CA SER A 28 9.92 -1.22 13.00
C SER A 28 8.87 -0.12 12.78
N TYR A 29 9.24 0.99 12.15
CA TYR A 29 8.29 2.06 11.83
C TYR A 29 7.22 1.62 10.83
N GLN A 30 7.56 0.81 9.84
CA GLN A 30 6.57 0.26 8.92
C GLN A 30 5.61 -0.71 9.62
N ASN A 31 6.11 -1.57 10.50
CA ASN A 31 5.29 -2.47 11.30
C ASN A 31 4.34 -1.69 12.23
N PHE A 32 4.83 -0.63 12.85
CA PHE A 32 4.01 0.26 13.65
C PHE A 32 2.93 0.95 12.82
N ALA A 33 3.27 1.47 11.64
CA ALA A 33 2.31 2.09 10.71
C ALA A 33 1.22 1.11 10.26
N ARG A 34 1.57 -0.15 9.98
CA ARG A 34 0.59 -1.22 9.68
C ARG A 34 -0.36 -1.42 10.86
N SER A 35 0.18 -1.57 12.06
CA SER A 35 -0.62 -1.80 13.27
C SER A 35 -1.59 -0.64 13.55
N GLU A 36 -1.12 0.61 13.44
CA GLU A 36 -1.99 1.77 13.63
C GLU A 36 -3.05 1.90 12.53
N PHE A 37 -2.71 1.56 11.29
CA PHE A 37 -3.68 1.54 10.20
C PHE A 37 -4.73 0.44 10.38
N ASP A 38 -4.35 -0.75 10.84
CA ASP A 38 -5.29 -1.84 11.12
C ASP A 38 -6.31 -1.41 12.20
N LYS A 39 -5.84 -0.70 13.23
CA LYS A 39 -6.71 -0.13 14.28
C LYS A 39 -7.65 0.94 13.71
N LEU A 40 -7.13 1.85 12.87
CA LEU A 40 -7.94 2.87 12.21
C LEU A 40 -9.02 2.24 11.32
N GLU A 41 -8.63 1.27 10.49
CA GLU A 41 -9.56 0.54 9.64
C GLU A 41 -10.65 -0.12 10.48
N CYS A 42 -10.28 -0.79 11.58
CA CYS A 42 -11.24 -1.38 12.51
C CYS A 42 -12.26 -0.35 13.03
N LEU A 43 -11.80 0.81 13.51
CA LEU A 43 -12.68 1.88 13.99
C LEU A 43 -13.63 2.39 12.91
N VAL A 44 -13.10 2.62 11.71
CA VAL A 44 -13.89 3.10 10.56
C VAL A 44 -14.97 2.08 10.19
N ARG A 45 -14.60 0.81 10.08
CA ARG A 45 -15.52 -0.27 9.69
C ARG A 45 -16.60 -0.54 10.73
N GLN A 46 -16.24 -0.53 12.01
CA GLN A 46 -17.15 -0.92 13.09
C GLN A 46 -18.07 0.22 13.54
N PHE A 47 -17.60 1.47 13.47
CA PHE A 47 -18.36 2.60 14.03
C PHE A 47 -18.79 3.61 12.97
N ILE A 48 -17.89 4.00 12.06
CA ILE A 48 -18.17 5.09 11.11
C ILE A 48 -19.09 4.62 9.98
N VAL A 49 -18.78 3.50 9.32
CA VAL A 49 -19.59 2.99 8.21
C VAL A 49 -21.03 2.66 8.63
N PRO A 50 -21.28 1.97 9.77
CA PRO A 50 -22.65 1.74 10.24
C PRO A 50 -23.39 3.04 10.52
N ALA A 51 -22.73 4.05 11.12
CA ALA A 51 -23.33 5.35 11.40
C ALA A 51 -23.72 6.13 10.13
N LEU A 52 -23.06 5.86 8.99
CA LEU A 52 -23.39 6.44 7.69
C LEU A 52 -24.57 5.75 6.99
N GLY A 53 -25.19 4.72 7.57
CA GLY A 53 -26.26 3.96 6.92
C GLY A 53 -25.76 2.76 6.12
N SER A 54 -24.64 2.17 6.55
CA SER A 54 -24.05 0.94 6.00
C SER A 54 -23.48 1.09 4.57
N ASP A 55 -23.08 -0.04 3.98
CA ASP A 55 -22.34 -0.13 2.72
C ASP A 55 -23.11 0.38 1.49
N GLN A 56 -24.40 0.70 1.64
CA GLN A 56 -25.22 1.30 0.58
C GLN A 56 -25.02 2.82 0.46
N ASN A 57 -24.45 3.46 1.48
CA ASN A 57 -24.10 4.88 1.40
C ASN A 57 -22.87 5.06 0.46
N PRO A 58 -22.95 5.93 -0.57
CA PRO A 58 -21.81 6.21 -1.45
C PRO A 58 -20.57 6.68 -0.69
N VAL A 59 -20.74 7.44 0.39
CA VAL A 59 -19.64 7.90 1.26
C VAL A 59 -18.94 6.72 1.93
N ALA A 60 -19.70 5.71 2.41
CA ALA A 60 -19.11 4.51 3.00
C ALA A 60 -18.28 3.73 1.96
N LYS A 61 -18.78 3.60 0.73
CA LYS A 61 -18.03 2.97 -0.37
C LYS A 61 -16.73 3.71 -0.69
N ASP A 62 -16.77 5.04 -0.71
CA ASP A 62 -15.57 5.85 -0.93
C ASP A 62 -14.56 5.70 0.20
N ILE A 63 -15.02 5.64 1.45
CA ILE A 63 -14.15 5.39 2.61
C ILE A 63 -13.43 4.04 2.47
N TYR A 64 -14.16 2.96 2.16
CA TYR A 64 -13.53 1.64 1.94
C TYR A 64 -12.52 1.67 0.80
N ARG A 65 -12.89 2.30 -0.32
CA ARG A 65 -12.01 2.46 -1.47
C ARG A 65 -10.73 3.20 -1.09
N HIS A 66 -10.83 4.27 -0.29
CA HIS A 66 -9.66 5.03 0.17
C HIS A 66 -8.78 4.23 1.14
N LEU A 67 -9.36 3.47 2.06
CA LEU A 67 -8.59 2.57 2.94
C LEU A 67 -7.80 1.53 2.14
N GLU A 68 -8.45 0.90 1.16
CA GLU A 68 -7.81 -0.09 0.30
C GLU A 68 -6.72 0.54 -0.59
N GLN A 69 -7.00 1.70 -1.20
CA GLN A 69 -6.02 2.46 -1.98
C GLN A 69 -4.79 2.83 -1.15
N ILE A 70 -4.95 3.20 0.12
CA ILE A 70 -3.80 3.50 1.00
C ILE A 70 -2.94 2.25 1.19
N ARG A 71 -3.51 1.06 1.42
CA ARG A 71 -2.72 -0.18 1.55
C ARG A 71 -1.99 -0.55 0.25
N ILE A 72 -2.72 -0.56 -0.87
CA ILE A 72 -2.16 -0.94 -2.17
C ILE A 72 -1.09 0.06 -2.60
N PHE A 73 -1.40 1.35 -2.51
CA PHE A 73 -0.53 2.39 -3.01
C PHE A 73 0.55 2.84 -2.02
N SER A 74 0.53 2.39 -0.77
CA SER A 74 1.71 2.52 0.09
C SER A 74 2.71 1.38 -0.08
N GLY A 75 2.36 0.31 -0.82
CA GLY A 75 3.18 -0.91 -0.87
C GLY A 75 3.26 -1.56 0.49
N ASN A 76 2.11 -1.77 1.16
CA ASN A 76 2.07 -2.23 2.55
C ASN A 76 2.92 -1.34 3.48
N PHE A 77 2.77 -0.01 3.35
CA PHE A 77 3.54 1.01 4.07
C PHE A 77 5.05 1.08 3.74
N CYS A 78 5.51 0.37 2.72
CA CYS A 78 6.88 0.39 2.22
C CYS A 78 7.03 1.31 0.98
N TRP A 79 6.64 2.58 1.09
CA TRP A 79 6.50 3.47 -0.08
C TRP A 79 7.82 3.68 -0.85
N ARG A 80 8.96 3.74 -0.14
CA ARG A 80 10.29 3.97 -0.73
C ARG A 80 10.74 2.81 -1.63
N TYR A 81 10.18 1.62 -1.41
CA TYR A 81 10.53 0.39 -2.12
C TYR A 81 9.32 -0.38 -2.60
N ARG A 82 8.26 0.34 -2.93
CA ARG A 82 6.96 -0.19 -3.33
C ARG A 82 6.99 -1.16 -4.51
N TYR A 83 8.07 -1.11 -5.29
CA TYR A 83 8.32 -1.98 -6.45
C TYR A 83 8.93 -3.33 -6.04
N ILE A 84 9.28 -3.52 -4.77
CA ILE A 84 9.90 -4.74 -4.25
C ILE A 84 8.80 -5.63 -3.69
N GLY A 85 8.58 -6.77 -4.36
CA GLY A 85 7.52 -7.74 -4.01
C GLY A 85 7.80 -8.57 -2.76
N ALA A 86 8.90 -8.34 -2.05
CA ALA A 86 9.28 -9.09 -0.86
C ALA A 86 9.56 -8.15 0.31
N SER A 87 8.69 -8.16 1.32
CA SER A 87 8.93 -7.53 2.63
C SER A 87 9.29 -8.63 3.64
N HIS A 88 10.50 -8.61 4.17
CA HIS A 88 10.88 -9.48 5.29
C HIS A 88 10.33 -8.91 6.61
N ASP A 89 9.90 -9.76 7.54
CA ASP A 89 9.43 -9.34 8.87
C ASP A 89 10.60 -9.31 9.86
N ALA A 90 10.68 -8.29 10.71
CA ALA A 90 11.69 -8.17 11.75
C ALA A 90 11.04 -8.46 13.11
N LYS A 91 11.46 -9.55 13.76
CA LYS A 91 10.97 -9.96 15.09
C LYS A 91 12.05 -9.80 16.13
N GLU A 92 11.68 -9.32 17.31
CA GLU A 92 12.56 -9.32 18.47
C GLU A 92 12.92 -10.77 18.84
N VAL A 93 14.19 -11.13 18.68
CA VAL A 93 14.70 -12.43 19.09
C VAL A 93 15.27 -12.26 20.49
N ARG A 94 14.69 -12.95 21.48
CA ARG A 94 15.29 -13.04 22.81
C ARG A 94 16.57 -13.85 22.70
N HIS A 95 17.72 -13.20 22.90
CA HIS A 95 18.98 -13.89 23.08
C HIS A 95 18.98 -14.58 24.44
N ALA A 96 19.17 -15.90 24.44
CA ALA A 96 19.32 -16.74 25.62
C ALA A 96 20.77 -16.68 26.15
#